data_AF-A0A6B3FKK4-F1
#
_entry.id   AF-A0A6B3FKK4-F1
#
_cell.length_a   1.000
_cell.length_b   1.000
_cell.length_c   1.000
_cell.angle_alpha   90.00
_cell.angle_beta   90.00
_cell.angle_gamma   90.00
#
_symmetry.space_group_name_H-M   'P 1'
#
loop_
_entity.id
_entity.type
_entity.pdbx_description
1 polymer ?
#
loop_
_entity_poly.entity_id
_entity_poly.type
_entity_poly.pdbx_seq_one_letter_code
_entity_poly.pdbx_strand_id
1 'polypeptide(L)'
;MKIEADALLFDNDGTLVSSVDSALRCWTRWAEEAGLSAADFAGVPMHGRPSAEIVADLVPAAGVAAAVARIEELEVEAVTEGVEPVPGALDLLGSLAAGRWAVVTSASRRL
;
A
#
# COMPACT_ATOMS: atom_id res chain seq x y z
N MET A 1 15.78 -1.33 -26.65
CA MET A 1 15.70 -2.74 -26.20
C MET A 1 14.25 -3.19 -26.35
N LYS A 2 13.99 -4.42 -26.80
CA LYS A 2 12.65 -5.02 -26.82
C LYS A 2 12.67 -6.24 -25.89
N ILE A 3 11.63 -6.40 -25.08
CA ILE A 3 11.45 -7.54 -24.16
C ILE A 3 10.20 -8.29 -24.61
N GLU A 4 10.28 -9.61 -24.66
CA GLU A 4 9.14 -10.51 -24.89
C GLU A 4 8.85 -11.28 -23.61
N ALA A 5 7.57 -11.38 -23.23
CA ALA A 5 7.12 -12.08 -22.04
C ALA A 5 5.70 -12.62 -22.25
N ASP A 6 5.39 -13.77 -21.64
CA ASP A 6 4.06 -14.40 -21.73
C ASP A 6 2.99 -13.68 -20.92
N ALA A 7 3.39 -12.97 -19.86
CA ALA A 7 2.53 -12.19 -18.98
C ALA A 7 3.32 -11.09 -18.24
N LEU A 8 2.61 -10.11 -17.70
CA LEU A 8 3.16 -9.03 -16.88
C LEU A 8 2.59 -9.06 -15.45
N LEU A 9 3.44 -8.87 -14.45
CA LEU A 9 3.02 -8.71 -13.05
C LEU A 9 3.34 -7.28 -12.63
N PHE A 10 2.35 -6.59 -12.08
CA PHE A 10 2.49 -5.21 -11.63
C PHE A 10 2.34 -5.15 -10.13
N ASP A 11 3.22 -4.39 -9.48
CA ASP A 11 2.93 -3.85 -8.16
C ASP A 11 1.83 -2.78 -8.27
N ASN A 12 1.24 -2.36 -7.14
CA ASN A 12 0.17 -1.37 -7.08
C ASN A 12 0.68 0.01 -6.67
N ASP A 13 1.11 0.14 -5.42
CA ASP A 13 1.41 1.41 -4.75
C ASP A 13 2.73 2.02 -5.26
N GLY A 14 2.63 3.19 -5.88
CA GLY A 14 3.75 3.85 -6.57
C GLY A 14 4.05 3.27 -7.95
N THR A 15 3.34 2.24 -8.40
CA THR A 15 3.51 1.61 -9.72
C THR A 15 2.31 1.86 -10.65
N LEU A 16 1.12 1.46 -10.24
CA LEU A 16 -0.13 1.72 -10.96
C LEU A 16 -0.87 2.94 -10.41
N VAL A 17 -0.75 3.17 -9.10
CA VAL A 17 -1.43 4.25 -8.38
C VAL A 17 -0.44 5.02 -7.51
N SER A 18 -0.45 6.35 -7.60
CA SER A 18 0.29 7.23 -6.72
C SER A 18 -0.45 7.35 -5.38
N SER A 19 -0.17 6.44 -4.46
CA SER A 19 -0.84 6.30 -3.14
C SER A 19 0.09 6.53 -1.94
N VAL A 20 1.41 6.64 -2.16
CA VAL A 20 2.44 6.66 -1.10
C VAL A 20 2.19 7.76 -0.06
N ASP A 21 1.89 8.98 -0.51
CA ASP A 21 1.63 10.10 0.40
C ASP A 21 0.33 9.90 1.20
N SER A 22 -0.67 9.23 0.62
CA SER A 22 -1.92 8.90 1.31
C SER A 22 -1.68 7.86 2.40
N ALA A 23 -0.97 6.79 2.07
CA ALA A 23 -0.55 5.77 3.03
C ALA A 23 0.25 6.41 4.19
N LEU A 24 1.24 7.26 3.88
CA LEU A 24 2.03 7.95 4.91
C LEU A 24 1.16 8.75 5.89
N ARG A 25 0.11 9.44 5.41
CA ARG A 25 -0.82 10.16 6.30
C ARG A 25 -1.64 9.21 7.17
N CYS A 26 -2.15 8.12 6.59
CA CYS A 26 -2.95 7.13 7.32
C CYS A 26 -2.12 6.46 8.42
N TRP A 27 -0.90 6.05 8.09
CA TRP A 27 0.00 5.43 9.04
C TRP A 27 0.49 6.41 10.12
N THR A 28 0.77 7.67 9.76
CA THR A 28 1.11 8.71 10.74
C THR A 28 -0.04 8.92 11.72
N ARG A 29 -1.28 9.05 11.22
CA ARG A 29 -2.47 9.17 12.06
C ARG A 29 -2.67 7.96 12.96
N TRP A 30 -2.52 6.74 12.43
CA TRP A 30 -2.61 5.53 13.25
C TRP A 30 -1.54 5.50 14.34
N ALA A 31 -0.29 5.88 14.02
CA ALA A 31 0.79 5.92 15.00
C ALA A 31 0.49 6.88 16.16
N GLU A 32 -0.09 8.05 15.86
CA GLU A 32 -0.60 8.99 16.86
C GLU A 32 -1.74 8.38 17.70
N GLU A 33 -2.71 7.72 17.07
CA GLU A 33 -3.81 7.01 17.76
C GLU A 33 -3.29 5.88 18.67
N ALA A 34 -2.21 5.22 18.27
CA ALA A 34 -1.55 4.15 19.03
C ALA A 34 -0.58 4.65 20.11
N GLY A 35 -0.33 5.96 20.19
CA GLY A 35 0.60 6.55 21.16
C GLY A 35 2.07 6.29 20.87
N LEU A 36 2.43 5.97 19.61
CA LEU A 36 3.81 5.79 19.18
C LEU A 36 4.49 7.15 19.02
N SER A 37 5.78 7.24 19.34
CA SER A 37 6.53 8.47 19.08
C SER A 37 6.84 8.59 17.58
N ALA A 38 6.97 9.83 17.09
CA ALA A 38 7.38 10.08 15.71
C ALA A 38 8.74 9.44 15.37
N ALA A 39 9.63 9.29 16.37
CA ALA A 39 10.92 8.63 16.22
C ALA A 39 10.77 7.11 16.04
N ASP A 40 9.89 6.47 16.82
CA ASP A 40 9.60 5.03 16.69
C ASP A 40 9.01 4.73 15.32
N PHE A 41 8.11 5.59 14.84
CA PHE A 41 7.46 5.44 13.55
C PHE A 41 8.42 5.69 12.37
N ALA A 42 9.20 6.77 12.40
CA ALA A 42 10.13 7.13 11.31
C ALA A 42 11.25 6.11 11.09
N GLY A 43 11.54 5.27 12.09
CA GLY A 43 12.55 4.22 11.99
C GLY A 43 12.09 2.95 11.26
N VAL A 44 10.79 2.79 10.94
CA VAL A 44 10.27 1.55 10.39
C VAL A 44 10.29 1.53 8.87
N PRO A 45 10.96 0.55 8.23
CA PRO A 45 10.84 0.34 6.79
C PRO A 45 9.41 -0.10 6.45
N MET A 46 8.70 0.69 5.65
CA MET A 46 7.30 0.41 5.29
C MET A 46 7.12 -0.15 3.87
N HIS A 47 7.96 0.29 2.93
CA HIS A 47 7.74 0.01 1.52
C HIS A 47 7.91 -1.48 1.18
N GLY A 48 6.93 -2.05 0.47
CA GLY A 48 6.93 -3.45 0.03
C GLY A 48 6.70 -4.48 1.14
N ARG A 49 6.31 -4.06 2.35
CA ARG A 49 6.02 -4.97 3.47
C ARG A 49 4.52 -5.01 3.76
N PRO A 50 3.96 -6.19 4.10
CA PRO A 50 2.59 -6.27 4.60
C PRO A 50 2.40 -5.46 5.88
N SER A 51 1.25 -4.79 6.01
CA SER A 51 0.92 -3.98 7.20
C SER A 51 1.01 -4.77 8.51
N ALA A 52 0.69 -6.07 8.49
CA ALA A 52 0.79 -6.95 9.65
C ALA A 52 2.23 -7.14 10.15
N GLU A 53 3.22 -7.20 9.24
CA GLU A 53 4.63 -7.32 9.61
C GLU A 53 5.14 -6.00 10.21
N ILE A 54 4.79 -4.88 9.61
CA ILE A 54 5.16 -3.54 10.09
C ILE A 54 4.59 -3.31 11.50
N VAL A 55 3.30 -3.60 11.69
CA VAL A 55 2.62 -3.43 12.98
C VAL A 55 3.17 -4.37 14.04
N ALA A 56 3.55 -5.60 13.69
CA ALA A 56 4.13 -6.56 14.64
C ALA A 56 5.47 -6.08 15.24
N ASP A 57 6.19 -5.19 14.56
CA ASP A 57 7.41 -4.56 15.08
C ASP A 57 7.11 -3.43 16.09
N LEU A 58 5.88 -2.91 16.09
CA LEU A 58 5.49 -1.68 16.80
C LEU A 58 4.58 -1.92 18.01
N VAL A 59 3.80 -2.99 18.01
CA VAL A 59 2.81 -3.26 19.07
C VAL A 59 2.87 -4.71 19.56
N PRO A 60 2.37 -5.01 20.77
CA PRO A 60 2.26 -6.40 21.24
C PRO A 60 1.42 -7.25 20.29
N ALA A 61 1.75 -8.54 20.18
CA ALA A 61 1.09 -9.49 19.28
C ALA A 61 -0.45 -9.49 19.38
N ALA A 62 -1.01 -9.28 20.59
CA ALA A 62 -2.45 -9.20 20.82
C ALA A 62 -3.14 -7.98 20.16
N GLY A 63 -2.38 -6.92 19.88
CA GLY A 63 -2.88 -5.68 19.25
C GLY A 63 -2.74 -5.65 17.72
N VAL A 64 -1.96 -6.56 17.13
CA VAL A 64 -1.63 -6.52 15.70
C VAL A 64 -2.87 -6.54 14.81
N ALA A 65 -3.82 -7.43 15.08
CA ALA A 65 -5.04 -7.54 14.28
C ALA A 65 -5.89 -6.25 14.31
N ALA A 66 -6.02 -5.63 15.49
CA ALA A 66 -6.78 -4.40 15.65
C ALA A 66 -6.09 -3.22 14.95
N ALA A 67 -4.77 -3.13 15.05
CA ALA A 67 -3.98 -2.11 14.39
C ALA A 67 -4.04 -2.23 12.86
N VAL A 68 -3.89 -3.43 12.30
CA VAL A 68 -4.02 -3.67 10.85
C VAL A 68 -5.40 -3.28 10.35
N ALA A 69 -6.47 -3.68 11.06
CA ALA A 69 -7.83 -3.31 10.69
C ALA A 69 -8.02 -1.79 10.72
N ARG A 70 -7.48 -1.11 11.73
CA ARG A 70 -7.59 0.35 11.85
C ARG A 70 -6.83 1.09 10.74
N ILE A 71 -5.64 0.62 10.38
CA ILE A 71 -4.87 1.19 9.26
C ILE A 71 -5.62 1.02 7.95
N GLU A 72 -6.16 -0.18 7.68
CA GLU A 72 -6.96 -0.43 6.47
C GLU A 72 -8.19 0.50 6.40
N GLU A 73 -8.90 0.70 7.52
CA GLU A 73 -10.02 1.66 7.58
C GLU A 73 -9.58 3.08 7.22
N LEU A 74 -8.46 3.54 7.76
CA LEU A 74 -7.92 4.86 7.46
C LEU A 74 -7.53 5.01 5.98
N GLU A 75 -6.90 3.99 5.40
CA GLU A 75 -6.49 3.98 3.99
C GLU A 75 -7.72 3.98 3.04
N VAL A 76 -8.77 3.21 3.38
CA VAL A 76 -10.03 3.23 2.63
C VAL A 76 -10.73 4.58 2.73
N GLU A 77 -10.77 5.18 3.93
CA GLU A 77 -11.36 6.52 4.13
C GLU A 77 -10.61 7.60 3.32
N ALA A 78 -9.29 7.48 3.21
CA ALA A 78 -8.43 8.44 2.53
C ALA A 78 -8.33 8.24 1.00
N VAL A 79 -9.05 7.28 0.41
CA VAL A 79 -8.96 6.98 -1.03
C VAL A 79 -9.28 8.18 -1.93
N THR A 80 -10.14 9.09 -1.47
CA THR A 80 -10.47 10.31 -2.23
C THR A 80 -9.46 11.44 -2.06
N GLU A 81 -8.41 11.24 -1.27
CA GLU A 81 -7.43 12.26 -0.91
C GLU A 81 -6.06 11.94 -1.51
N GLY A 82 -5.85 12.31 -2.77
CA GLY A 82 -4.51 12.24 -3.38
C GLY A 82 -4.05 10.83 -3.73
N VAL A 83 -4.99 9.94 -4.05
CA VAL A 83 -4.74 8.64 -4.68
C VAL A 83 -5.13 8.76 -6.14
N GLU A 84 -4.15 8.80 -7.03
CA GLU A 84 -4.35 9.05 -8.46
C GLU A 84 -3.60 8.02 -9.31
N PRO A 85 -4.08 7.65 -10.50
CA PRO A 85 -3.34 6.77 -11.40
C PRO A 85 -1.95 7.33 -11.72
N VAL A 86 -0.93 6.46 -11.74
CA VAL A 86 0.40 6.84 -12.24
C VAL A 86 0.28 7.19 -13.73
N PRO A 87 0.93 8.27 -14.22
CA PRO A 87 0.85 8.66 -15.62
C PRO A 87 1.16 7.51 -16.58
N GLY A 88 0.24 7.24 -17.51
CA GLY A 88 0.36 6.16 -18.50
C GLY A 88 -0.05 4.77 -17.99
N ALA A 89 -0.34 4.58 -16.70
CA ALA A 89 -0.77 3.29 -16.16
C ALA A 89 -2.09 2.81 -16.79
N LEU A 90 -3.09 3.71 -16.88
CA LEU A 90 -4.38 3.39 -17.49
C LEU A 90 -4.25 3.02 -18.98
N ASP A 91 -3.47 3.79 -19.74
CA ASP A 91 -3.23 3.53 -21.16
C ASP A 91 -2.50 2.20 -21.37
N LEU A 92 -1.48 1.92 -20.54
CA LEU A 92 -0.75 0.66 -20.57
C LEU A 92 -1.69 -0.51 -20.28
N LEU A 93 -2.39 -0.50 -19.14
CA LEU A 93 -3.30 -1.59 -18.76
C LEU A 93 -4.43 -1.78 -19.79
N GLY A 94 -4.95 -0.69 -20.36
CA GLY A 94 -5.95 -0.73 -21.42
C GLY A 94 -5.46 -1.33 -22.74
N SER A 95 -4.14 -1.33 -22.98
CA SER A 95 -3.52 -1.95 -24.15
C SER A 95 -3.24 -3.46 -23.98
N LEU A 96 -3.28 -3.98 -22.75
CA LEU A 96 -2.95 -5.38 -22.47
C LEU A 96 -4.15 -6.30 -22.68
N ALA A 97 -3.88 -7.48 -23.22
CA ALA A 97 -4.90 -8.52 -23.35
C ALA A 97 -5.33 -9.04 -21.97
N ALA A 98 -6.64 -9.30 -21.81
CA ALA A 98 -7.17 -9.91 -20.60
C ALA A 98 -6.50 -11.27 -20.32
N GLY A 99 -6.20 -11.56 -19.05
CA GLY A 99 -5.53 -12.80 -18.63
C GLY A 99 -4.02 -12.86 -18.94
N ARG A 100 -3.42 -11.79 -19.48
CA ARG A 100 -1.97 -11.66 -19.71
C ARG A 100 -1.27 -10.76 -18.70
N TRP A 101 -1.98 -10.36 -17.65
CA TRP A 101 -1.39 -9.59 -16.55
C TRP A 101 -2.15 -9.78 -15.24
N ALA A 102 -1.48 -9.45 -14.14
CA ALA A 102 -2.06 -9.42 -12.80
C ALA A 102 -1.41 -8.35 -11.93
N VAL A 103 -2.12 -7.93 -10.88
CA VAL A 103 -1.56 -7.12 -9.78
C VAL A 103 -1.04 -8.04 -8.70
N VAL A 104 0.16 -7.78 -8.20
CA VAL A 104 0.80 -8.48 -7.09
C VAL A 104 1.26 -7.40 -6.10
N THR A 105 0.52 -7.24 -5.01
CA THR A 105 0.74 -6.19 -4.00
C THR A 105 0.72 -6.78 -2.59
N SER A 106 1.37 -6.09 -1.65
CA SER A 106 1.24 -6.34 -0.21
C SER A 106 -0.03 -5.76 0.39
N ALA A 107 -0.75 -4.90 -0.36
CA ALA A 107 -2.03 -4.35 0.06
C ALA A 107 -3.08 -5.46 0.21
N SER A 108 -4.04 -5.25 1.12
CA SER A 108 -5.14 -6.18 1.28
C SER A 108 -6.06 -6.12 0.06
N ARG A 109 -6.93 -7.12 -0.10
CA ARG A 109 -7.90 -7.16 -1.21
C ARG A 109 -8.91 -6.00 -1.18
N ARG A 110 -9.03 -5.32 -0.04
CA ARG A 110 -9.99 -4.24 0.15
C ARG A 110 -9.50 -2.91 -0.40
N LEU A 111 -8.18 -2.78 -0.58
CA LEU A 111 -7.47 -1.61 -1.09
C LEU A 111 -7.20 -1.73 -2.60
#